data_AF-A0A2D0PQL0-F1
#
_entry.id   AF-A0A2D0PQL0-F1
#
_cell.length_a   1.000
_cell.length_b   1.000
_cell.length_c   1.000
_cell.angle_alpha   90.00
_cell.angle_beta   90.00
_cell.angle_gamma   90.00
#
_symmetry.space_group_name_H-M   'P 1'
#
loop_
_entity.id
_entity.type
_entity.pdbx_description
1 polymer ?
#
loop_
_entity_poly.entity_id
_entity_poly.type
_entity_poly.pdbx_seq_one_letter_code
_entity_poly.pdbx_strand_id
1 'polypeptide(L)'
;MMGRYIAQMLVLVFALLLVLGIDVALGQNDTEPVVLEGKCLVVCDSNPSSDGGVTSALGISVRSGSARVAFSAVRGTNHEPSDMSNTSTTIYFDQVLVNIGNHFDLKASVFTAPRRGIYSFSFHVVKVYNRQTIQVNLMHNEYPIISAFAGDQDVTREAASNGVLLMVEREDRVYLKLERGNLMGGWKYSTFSGFLVFPL
;
A
#
# COMPACT_ATOMS: atom_id res chain seq x y z
N MET A 1 43.98 -54.20 11.38
CA MET A 1 44.79 -53.45 10.39
C MET A 1 43.96 -52.79 9.28
N MET A 2 42.70 -53.18 9.05
CA MET A 2 41.87 -52.69 7.93
C MET A 2 41.30 -51.26 8.13
N GLY A 3 41.01 -50.83 9.37
CA GLY A 3 40.46 -49.49 9.66
C GLY A 3 41.41 -48.31 9.41
N ARG A 4 42.73 -48.55 9.42
CA ARG A 4 43.72 -47.50 9.12
C ARG A 4 43.77 -47.15 7.62
N TYR A 5 43.50 -48.12 6.75
CA TYR A 5 43.46 -47.91 5.30
C TYR A 5 42.26 -47.08 4.85
N ILE A 6 41.11 -47.24 5.51
CA ILE A 6 39.90 -46.47 5.22
C ILE A 6 40.09 -44.99 5.59
N ALA A 7 40.70 -44.72 6.74
CA ALA A 7 41.04 -43.35 7.16
C ALA A 7 42.04 -42.68 6.19
N GLN A 8 43.05 -43.42 5.73
CA GLN A 8 44.02 -42.91 4.75
C GLN A 8 43.38 -42.61 3.38
N MET A 9 42.47 -43.46 2.90
CA MET A 9 41.72 -43.23 1.67
C MET A 9 40.83 -41.98 1.76
N LEU A 10 40.17 -41.76 2.89
CA LEU A 10 39.29 -40.60 3.08
C LEU A 10 40.06 -39.26 3.03
N VAL A 11 41.25 -39.24 3.66
CA VAL A 11 42.14 -38.06 3.65
C VAL A 11 42.65 -37.78 2.24
N LEU A 12 42.96 -38.83 1.46
CA LEU A 12 43.44 -38.71 0.08
C LEU A 12 42.35 -38.15 -0.85
N VAL A 13 41.10 -38.59 -0.68
CA VAL A 13 39.95 -38.06 -1.43
C VAL A 13 39.70 -36.59 -1.10
N PHE A 14 39.78 -36.22 0.18
CA PHE A 14 39.59 -34.83 0.61
C PHE A 14 40.70 -33.90 0.09
N ALA A 15 41.95 -34.36 0.10
CA ALA A 15 43.08 -33.65 -0.51
C ALA A 15 42.93 -33.51 -2.03
N LEU A 16 42.41 -34.53 -2.72
CA LEU A 16 42.16 -34.49 -4.17
C LEU A 16 41.05 -33.48 -4.53
N LEU A 17 39.98 -33.40 -3.72
CA LEU A 17 38.89 -32.44 -3.91
C LEU A 17 39.37 -31.00 -3.75
N LEU A 18 40.28 -30.74 -2.80
CA LEU A 18 40.92 -29.44 -2.61
C LEU A 18 41.85 -29.04 -3.78
N VAL A 19 42.61 -29.99 -4.33
CA VAL A 19 43.51 -29.73 -5.47
C VAL A 19 42.74 -29.47 -6.77
N LEU A 20 41.54 -30.05 -6.92
CA LEU A 20 40.69 -29.88 -8.10
C LEU A 20 39.78 -28.64 -8.05
N GLY A 21 39.85 -27.82 -6.99
CA GLY A 21 39.06 -26.60 -6.88
C GLY A 21 37.54 -26.83 -6.84
N ILE A 22 37.11 -28.00 -6.39
CA ILE A 22 35.68 -28.30 -6.23
C ILE A 22 35.23 -27.70 -4.89
N ASP A 23 34.79 -26.44 -4.93
CA ASP A 23 34.10 -25.83 -3.80
C ASP A 23 32.74 -26.52 -3.60
N VAL A 24 32.64 -27.35 -2.57
CA VAL A 24 31.36 -27.81 -2.06
C VAL A 24 30.73 -26.63 -1.33
N ALA A 25 29.97 -25.83 -2.07
CA ALA A 25 29.15 -24.76 -1.50
C ALA A 25 28.03 -25.40 -0.65
N LEU A 26 28.28 -25.51 0.65
CA LEU A 26 27.20 -25.64 1.64
C LEU A 26 26.49 -24.30 1.67
N GLY A 27 25.38 -24.20 0.92
CA GLY A 27 24.52 -23.02 0.92
C GLY A 27 24.05 -22.73 2.34
N GLN A 28 24.62 -21.71 2.96
CA GLN A 28 24.01 -21.07 4.12
C GLN A 28 22.76 -20.37 3.62
N ASN A 29 21.59 -20.90 3.98
CA ASN A 29 20.31 -20.20 3.87
C ASN A 29 20.25 -19.08 4.92
N ASP A 30 21.18 -18.13 4.84
CA ASP A 30 21.13 -16.89 5.60
C ASP A 30 20.14 -15.95 4.90
N THR A 31 18.86 -16.31 4.95
CA THR A 31 17.79 -15.34 4.72
C THR A 31 17.56 -14.64 6.06
N GLU A 32 18.41 -13.67 6.38
CA GLU A 32 18.00 -12.63 7.33
C GLU A 32 16.72 -11.99 6.76
N PRO A 33 15.61 -11.95 7.52
CA PRO A 33 14.40 -11.32 7.04
C PRO A 33 14.68 -9.83 6.87
N VAL A 34 14.65 -9.36 5.62
CA VAL A 34 14.59 -7.93 5.33
C VAL A 34 13.28 -7.44 5.93
N VAL A 35 13.37 -6.73 7.05
CA VAL A 35 12.25 -5.97 7.61
C VAL A 35 12.00 -4.81 6.65
N LEU A 36 11.16 -5.07 5.65
CA LEU A 36 10.55 -3.99 4.87
C LEU A 36 9.55 -3.32 5.82
N GLU A 37 9.92 -2.15 6.35
CA GLU A 37 8.96 -1.18 6.87
C GLU A 37 8.06 -0.72 5.71
N GLY A 38 7.11 -1.58 5.35
CA GLY A 38 6.25 -1.42 4.19
C GLY A 38 5.22 -2.54 4.19
N LYS A 39 3.94 -2.17 4.06
CA LYS A 39 2.86 -3.15 3.91
C LYS A 39 3.03 -3.86 2.56
N CYS A 40 3.62 -5.06 2.57
CA CYS A 40 3.69 -5.90 1.38
C CYS A 40 2.36 -6.67 1.24
N LEU A 41 1.61 -6.42 0.16
CA LEU A 41 0.49 -7.28 -0.23
C LEU A 41 1.00 -8.27 -1.27
N VAL A 42 1.07 -9.55 -0.91
CA VAL A 42 1.37 -10.62 -1.85
C VAL A 42 0.04 -11.08 -2.47
N VAL A 43 -0.18 -10.76 -3.74
CA VAL A 43 -1.33 -11.27 -4.50
C VAL A 43 -0.87 -12.51 -5.27
N CYS A 44 -1.21 -13.69 -4.77
CA CYS A 44 -0.97 -14.95 -5.47
C CYS A 44 -2.06 -15.14 -6.53
N ASP A 45 -1.74 -14.94 -7.81
CA ASP A 45 -2.61 -15.36 -8.90
C ASP A 45 -2.54 -16.90 -8.99
N SER A 46 -3.49 -17.59 -8.35
CA SER A 46 -3.64 -19.04 -8.50
C SER A 46 -4.04 -19.35 -9.95
N ASN A 47 -3.05 -19.66 -10.79
CA ASN A 47 -3.31 -20.24 -12.09
C ASN A 47 -3.02 -21.75 -12.05
N PRO A 48 -4.00 -22.61 -11.71
CA PRO A 48 -3.88 -24.02 -12.04
C PRO A 48 -4.03 -24.10 -13.57
N SER A 49 -2.91 -24.23 -14.26
CA SER A 49 -2.90 -24.89 -15.56
C SER A 49 -3.63 -26.22 -15.38
N SER A 50 -4.69 -26.41 -16.16
CA SER A 50 -5.56 -27.57 -16.14
C SER A 50 -4.75 -28.86 -16.27
N ASP A 51 -4.59 -29.58 -15.17
CA ASP A 51 -4.60 -31.03 -15.18
C ASP A 51 -5.41 -31.50 -13.98
N GLY A 52 -6.32 -32.43 -14.25
CA GLY A 52 -7.54 -32.67 -13.48
C GLY A 52 -7.33 -32.95 -11.99
N GLY A 53 -8.08 -32.21 -11.16
CA GLY A 53 -8.24 -32.51 -9.75
C GLY A 53 -9.29 -31.60 -9.14
N VAL A 54 -10.46 -32.17 -8.82
CA VAL A 54 -11.53 -31.51 -8.09
C VAL A 54 -11.01 -31.15 -6.70
N THR A 55 -10.60 -29.90 -6.52
CA THR A 55 -10.59 -29.28 -5.20
C THR A 55 -11.39 -27.99 -5.30
N SER A 56 -12.55 -27.99 -4.64
CA SER A 56 -13.31 -26.77 -4.35
C SER A 56 -12.51 -25.94 -3.35
N ALA A 57 -11.42 -25.34 -3.81
CA ALA A 57 -10.78 -24.24 -3.12
C ALA A 57 -11.77 -23.07 -3.15
N LEU A 58 -12.03 -22.47 -1.98
CA LEU A 58 -12.89 -21.31 -1.77
C LEU A 58 -12.86 -20.38 -2.99
N GLY A 59 -14.02 -20.17 -3.62
CA GLY A 59 -14.21 -19.58 -4.95
C GLY A 59 -13.79 -18.12 -5.14
N ILE A 60 -12.67 -17.69 -4.58
CA ILE A 60 -12.00 -16.43 -4.93
C ILE A 60 -11.16 -16.70 -6.18
N SER A 61 -11.86 -16.91 -7.31
CA SER A 61 -11.20 -16.86 -8.60
C SER A 61 -10.81 -15.41 -8.89
N VAL A 62 -9.53 -15.08 -8.70
CA VAL A 62 -8.90 -13.81 -9.10
C VAL A 62 -8.94 -13.61 -10.63
N ARG A 63 -9.53 -14.55 -11.39
CA ARG A 63 -9.73 -14.46 -12.85
C ARG A 63 -10.78 -13.45 -13.27
N SER A 64 -11.57 -12.88 -12.35
CA SER A 64 -12.45 -11.78 -12.72
C SER A 64 -11.64 -10.49 -12.75
N GLY A 65 -11.50 -9.85 -13.91
CA GLY A 65 -10.93 -8.50 -14.03
C GLY A 65 -11.60 -7.45 -13.12
N SER A 66 -12.75 -7.80 -12.52
CA SER A 66 -13.47 -7.03 -11.49
C SER A 66 -12.93 -7.17 -10.05
N ALA A 67 -11.93 -8.02 -9.79
CA ALA A 67 -11.34 -8.20 -8.46
C ALA A 67 -10.15 -7.27 -8.18
N ARG A 68 -9.65 -6.53 -9.19
CA ARG A 68 -8.53 -5.59 -9.05
C ARG A 68 -9.09 -4.18 -8.93
N VAL A 69 -8.91 -3.57 -7.76
CA VAL A 69 -9.36 -2.20 -7.49
C VAL A 69 -8.23 -1.48 -6.77
N ALA A 70 -7.76 -0.37 -7.33
CA ALA A 70 -6.73 0.46 -6.73
C ALA A 70 -6.79 1.87 -7.28
N PHE A 71 -6.51 2.85 -6.43
CA PHE A 71 -6.31 4.22 -6.84
C PHE A 71 -5.13 4.87 -6.10
N SER A 72 -4.53 5.88 -6.75
CA SER A 72 -3.53 6.74 -6.15
C SER A 72 -3.64 8.11 -6.79
N ALA A 73 -3.86 9.13 -5.97
CA ALA A 73 -4.01 10.52 -6.38
C ALA A 73 -3.03 11.41 -5.61
N VAL A 74 -2.57 12.47 -6.27
CA VAL A 74 -1.59 13.41 -5.73
C VAL A 74 -1.98 14.85 -6.03
N ARG A 75 -1.55 15.76 -5.15
CA ARG A 75 -1.64 17.20 -5.36
C ARG A 75 -0.36 17.71 -6.04
N GLY A 76 -0.45 18.11 -7.30
CA GLY A 76 0.69 18.55 -8.11
C GLY A 76 1.04 20.03 -7.95
N THR A 77 0.12 20.83 -7.40
CA THR A 77 0.20 22.30 -7.39
C THR A 77 0.06 22.92 -5.99
N ASN A 78 0.61 24.12 -5.82
CA ASN A 78 0.39 24.96 -4.63
C ASN A 78 -0.82 25.89 -4.81
N HIS A 79 -1.71 25.63 -5.77
CA HIS A 79 -2.88 26.49 -5.95
C HIS A 79 -3.78 26.44 -4.71
N GLU A 80 -4.27 27.62 -4.35
CA GLU A 80 -5.22 27.81 -3.27
C GLU A 80 -6.49 26.96 -3.47
N PRO A 81 -7.22 26.65 -2.38
CA PRO A 81 -8.53 26.02 -2.50
C PRO A 81 -9.44 26.84 -3.41
N SER A 82 -10.06 26.18 -4.39
CA SER A 82 -11.12 26.80 -5.18
C SER A 82 -12.33 27.09 -4.30
N ASP A 83 -13.20 28.02 -4.71
CA ASP A 83 -14.45 28.34 -3.98
C ASP A 83 -15.30 27.10 -3.69
N MET A 84 -15.28 26.11 -4.58
CA MET A 84 -15.99 24.83 -4.43
C MET A 84 -15.39 23.95 -3.32
N SER A 85 -14.06 23.98 -3.13
CA SER A 85 -13.36 23.29 -2.03
C SER A 85 -13.63 23.97 -0.69
N ASN A 86 -13.79 25.31 -0.68
CA ASN A 86 -14.16 26.05 0.53
C ASN A 86 -15.56 25.70 1.03
N THR A 87 -16.50 25.39 0.15
CA THR A 87 -17.86 24.97 0.53
C THR A 87 -17.98 23.50 0.91
N SER A 88 -17.25 22.58 0.27
CA SER A 88 -17.40 21.14 0.55
C SER A 88 -16.47 20.64 1.66
N THR A 89 -15.41 21.40 2.01
CA THR A 89 -14.31 20.98 2.91
C THR A 89 -13.58 19.70 2.48
N THR A 90 -13.90 19.14 1.31
CA THR A 90 -13.24 17.98 0.73
C THR A 90 -11.86 18.38 0.22
N ILE A 91 -10.84 17.60 0.57
CA ILE A 91 -9.48 17.83 0.10
C ILE A 91 -9.36 17.30 -1.31
N TYR A 92 -9.06 18.21 -2.25
CA TYR A 92 -8.99 17.90 -3.67
C TYR A 92 -7.58 17.50 -4.11
N PHE A 93 -7.50 16.58 -5.07
CA PHE A 93 -6.29 16.15 -5.76
C PHE A 93 -6.44 16.43 -7.26
N ASP A 94 -5.39 16.93 -7.93
CA ASP A 94 -5.46 17.30 -9.36
C ASP A 94 -4.88 16.25 -10.31
N GLN A 95 -4.18 15.24 -9.78
CA GLN A 95 -3.53 14.22 -10.59
C GLN A 95 -3.83 12.82 -10.06
N VAL A 96 -4.17 11.90 -10.97
CA VAL A 96 -4.34 10.47 -10.68
C VAL A 96 -3.18 9.70 -11.29
N LEU A 97 -2.46 8.95 -10.46
CA LEU A 97 -1.36 8.07 -10.86
C LEU A 97 -1.87 6.66 -11.17
N VAL A 98 -2.86 6.19 -10.41
CA VAL A 98 -3.46 4.85 -10.55
C VAL A 98 -4.97 4.98 -10.41
N ASN A 99 -5.74 4.31 -11.27
CA ASN A 99 -7.20 4.22 -11.17
C ASN A 99 -7.74 2.89 -11.75
N ILE A 100 -7.28 1.76 -11.21
CA ILE A 100 -7.72 0.45 -11.67
C ILE A 100 -9.20 0.27 -11.32
N GLY A 101 -10.03 0.10 -12.35
CA GLY A 101 -11.49 0.01 -12.25
C GLY A 101 -12.22 1.35 -12.40
N ASN A 102 -11.52 2.48 -12.46
CA ASN A 102 -12.11 3.83 -12.57
C ASN A 102 -13.10 4.16 -11.43
N HIS A 103 -12.76 3.77 -10.21
CA HIS A 103 -13.60 3.93 -9.01
C HIS A 103 -13.24 5.16 -8.16
N PHE A 104 -12.18 5.89 -8.54
CA PHE A 104 -11.87 7.20 -7.98
C PHE A 104 -12.32 8.31 -8.94
N ASP A 105 -13.27 9.13 -8.51
CA ASP A 105 -13.68 10.35 -9.20
C ASP A 105 -12.70 11.47 -8.86
N LEU A 106 -11.90 11.87 -9.83
CA LEU A 106 -10.92 12.95 -9.67
C LEU A 106 -11.59 14.29 -9.34
N LYS A 107 -12.72 14.61 -9.98
CA LYS A 107 -13.38 15.91 -9.83
C LYS A 107 -13.91 16.10 -8.41
N ALA A 108 -14.48 15.03 -7.84
CA ALA A 108 -14.93 15.02 -6.46
C ALA A 108 -13.81 14.69 -5.45
N SER A 109 -12.72 14.06 -5.91
CA SER A 109 -11.68 13.44 -5.06
C SER A 109 -12.27 12.39 -4.10
N VAL A 110 -13.18 11.57 -4.62
CA VAL A 110 -13.93 10.55 -3.87
C VAL A 110 -13.69 9.18 -4.50
N PHE A 111 -13.38 8.20 -3.65
CA PHE A 111 -13.43 6.79 -4.02
C PHE A 111 -14.83 6.23 -3.77
N THR A 112 -15.41 5.50 -4.72
CA THR A 112 -16.67 4.78 -4.57
C THR A 112 -16.43 3.28 -4.68
N ALA A 113 -16.74 2.53 -3.63
CA ALA A 113 -16.47 1.10 -3.59
C ALA A 113 -17.35 0.35 -4.61
N PRO A 114 -16.77 -0.39 -5.58
CA PRO A 114 -17.54 -1.13 -6.57
C PRO A 114 -18.19 -2.41 -6.04
N ARG A 115 -17.75 -2.86 -4.87
CA ARG A 115 -18.21 -4.09 -4.23
C ARG A 115 -17.81 -4.13 -2.77
N ARG A 116 -18.50 -4.98 -2.02
CA ARG A 116 -18.16 -5.32 -0.64
C ARG A 116 -16.76 -5.94 -0.53
N GLY A 117 -15.99 -5.51 0.46
CA GLY A 117 -14.67 -6.07 0.74
C GLY A 117 -13.90 -5.32 1.83
N ILE A 118 -12.68 -5.79 2.10
CA ILE A 118 -11.71 -5.08 2.95
C ILE A 118 -10.79 -4.26 2.06
N TYR A 119 -10.70 -2.96 2.32
CA TYR A 119 -9.87 -2.02 1.57
C TYR A 119 -8.82 -1.41 2.48
N SER A 120 -7.65 -1.12 1.91
CA SER A 120 -6.60 -0.36 2.58
C SER A 120 -6.63 1.08 2.07
N PHE A 121 -6.64 2.05 2.98
CA PHE A 121 -6.53 3.48 2.65
C PHE A 121 -5.33 4.09 3.37
N SER A 122 -4.61 4.96 2.68
CA SER A 122 -3.50 5.73 3.23
C SER A 122 -3.54 7.15 2.69
N PHE A 123 -3.24 8.12 3.54
CA PHE A 123 -3.13 9.51 3.11
C PHE A 123 -2.01 10.24 3.83
N HIS A 124 -1.48 11.24 3.14
CA HIS A 124 -0.51 12.19 3.64
C HIS A 124 -0.91 13.56 3.10
N VAL A 125 -1.39 14.46 3.95
CA VAL A 125 -1.73 15.83 3.55
C VAL A 125 -0.61 16.74 4.01
N VAL A 126 0.19 17.19 3.04
CA VAL A 126 1.34 18.06 3.26
C VAL A 126 0.89 19.50 3.15
N LYS A 127 1.20 20.31 4.15
CA LYS A 127 0.97 21.76 4.10
C LYS A 127 2.28 22.50 4.27
N VAL A 128 2.50 23.49 3.40
CA VAL A 128 3.63 24.40 3.46
C VAL A 128 3.14 25.70 4.09
N TYR A 129 3.94 26.33 4.95
CA TYR A 129 3.59 27.56 5.67
C TYR A 129 2.44 27.37 6.67
N ASN A 130 2.64 26.50 7.66
CA ASN A 130 1.63 26.30 8.69
C ASN A 130 1.80 27.31 9.85
N ARG A 131 0.73 28.05 10.16
CA ARG A 131 0.59 28.79 11.43
C ARG A 131 -0.64 28.34 12.22
N GLN A 132 -1.37 27.35 11.70
CA GLN A 132 -2.65 26.90 12.25
C GLN A 132 -2.76 25.39 12.14
N THR A 133 -3.00 24.71 13.26
CA THR A 133 -3.23 23.26 13.26
C THR A 133 -4.36 22.88 12.31
N ILE A 134 -4.09 21.93 11.42
CA ILE A 134 -5.08 21.30 10.56
C ILE A 134 -5.50 19.95 11.13
N GLN A 135 -6.75 19.57 10.87
CA GLN A 135 -7.27 18.23 11.13
C GLN A 135 -7.83 17.67 9.84
N VAL A 136 -7.32 16.51 9.43
CA VAL A 136 -7.77 15.77 8.24
C VAL A 136 -8.45 14.50 8.68
N ASN A 137 -9.68 14.28 8.24
CA ASN A 137 -10.43 13.07 8.48
C ASN A 137 -10.51 12.22 7.20
N LEU A 138 -10.30 10.91 7.33
CA LEU A 138 -10.81 9.94 6.36
C LEU A 138 -12.29 9.72 6.65
N MET A 139 -13.13 10.09 5.71
CA MET A 139 -14.57 9.94 5.78
C MET A 139 -14.99 8.63 5.12
N HIS A 140 -15.88 7.90 5.77
CA HIS A 140 -16.67 6.83 5.17
C HIS A 140 -18.12 7.29 5.16
N ASN A 141 -18.64 7.55 3.96
CA ASN A 141 -19.86 8.30 3.76
C ASN A 141 -19.77 9.64 4.52
N GLU A 142 -20.66 9.91 5.46
CA GLU A 142 -20.68 11.16 6.24
C GLU A 142 -19.98 11.06 7.60
N TYR A 143 -19.36 9.92 7.91
CA TYR A 143 -18.77 9.65 9.23
C TYR A 143 -17.23 9.62 9.19
N PRO A 144 -16.54 10.30 10.13
CA PRO A 144 -15.08 10.23 10.23
C PRO A 144 -14.65 8.89 10.85
N ILE A 145 -13.73 8.19 10.19
CA ILE A 145 -13.20 6.89 10.64
C ILE A 145 -11.85 7.03 11.35
N ILE A 146 -10.93 7.78 10.74
CA ILE A 146 -9.62 8.12 11.33
C ILE A 146 -9.31 9.59 11.07
N SER A 147 -8.55 10.19 12.00
CA SER A 147 -8.10 11.57 11.90
C SER A 147 -6.57 11.65 11.94
N ALA A 148 -6.03 12.71 11.34
CA ALA A 148 -4.64 13.09 11.44
C ALA A 148 -4.53 14.60 11.67
N PHE A 149 -3.49 15.01 12.37
CA PHE A 149 -3.24 16.41 12.69
C PHE A 149 -1.86 16.82 12.20
N ALA A 150 -1.73 18.08 11.81
CA ALA A 150 -0.44 18.73 11.54
C ALA A 150 -0.53 20.17 12.01
N GLY A 151 0.43 20.63 12.81
CA GLY A 151 0.39 21.96 13.39
C GLY A 151 1.58 22.23 14.29
N ASP A 152 2.51 23.04 13.81
CA ASP A 152 3.54 23.70 14.60
C ASP A 152 3.34 25.23 14.55
N GLN A 153 3.75 25.93 15.59
CA GLN A 153 3.69 27.40 15.66
C GLN A 153 4.76 28.04 14.77
N ASP A 154 5.84 27.30 14.51
CA ASP A 154 6.91 27.69 13.61
C ASP A 154 6.58 27.35 12.15
N VAL A 155 7.07 28.18 11.22
CA VAL A 155 6.77 28.06 9.78
C VAL A 155 7.53 26.87 9.18
N THR A 156 7.04 25.65 9.46
CA THR A 156 7.61 24.40 8.98
C THR A 156 6.69 23.75 7.94
N ARG A 157 7.23 22.72 7.26
CA ARG A 157 6.45 21.83 6.40
C ARG A 157 6.02 20.64 7.25
N GLU A 158 4.71 20.41 7.32
CA GLU A 158 4.14 19.34 8.12
C GLU A 158 3.21 18.47 7.28
N ALA A 159 3.01 17.23 7.73
CA ALA A 159 2.16 16.27 7.07
C ALA A 159 1.18 15.61 8.04
N ALA A 160 -0.12 15.78 7.81
CA ALA A 160 -1.15 15.02 8.48
C ALA A 160 -1.24 13.65 7.79
N SER A 161 -0.73 12.61 8.45
CA SER A 161 -0.57 11.27 7.87
C SER A 161 -1.28 10.20 8.70
N ASN A 162 -2.07 9.35 8.06
CA ASN A 162 -2.71 8.20 8.69
C ASN A 162 -3.16 7.15 7.64
N GLY A 163 -3.55 5.96 8.07
CA GLY A 163 -4.08 4.90 7.20
C GLY A 163 -4.77 3.78 7.97
N VAL A 164 -5.69 3.09 7.30
CA VAL A 164 -6.59 2.11 7.94
C VAL A 164 -6.98 0.98 6.97
N LEU A 165 -7.29 -0.19 7.52
CA LEU A 165 -8.05 -1.24 6.82
C LEU A 165 -9.53 -1.08 7.18
N LEU A 166 -10.39 -0.93 6.18
CA LEU A 166 -11.82 -0.66 6.37
C LEU A 166 -12.65 -1.64 5.56
N MET A 167 -13.68 -2.20 6.19
CA MET A 167 -14.75 -2.89 5.47
C MET A 167 -15.69 -1.85 4.88
N VAL A 168 -15.93 -1.91 3.57
CA VAL A 168 -16.88 -1.02 2.89
C VAL A 168 -17.82 -1.85 2.02
N GLU A 169 -19.04 -1.36 1.86
CA GLU A 169 -20.08 -1.96 1.02
C GLU A 169 -20.06 -1.35 -0.39
N ARG A 170 -20.80 -1.96 -1.33
CA ARG A 170 -20.94 -1.40 -2.68
C ARG A 170 -21.61 -0.02 -2.61
N GLU A 171 -21.11 0.93 -3.41
CA GLU A 171 -21.52 2.34 -3.49
C GLU A 171 -21.12 3.21 -2.28
N ASP A 172 -20.46 2.65 -1.27
CA ASP A 172 -19.91 3.46 -0.18
C ASP A 172 -18.83 4.40 -0.69
N ARG A 173 -18.81 5.62 -0.13
CA ARG A 173 -17.92 6.70 -0.53
C ARG A 173 -16.82 6.89 0.51
N VAL A 174 -15.57 6.98 0.07
CA VAL A 174 -14.41 7.26 0.93
C VAL A 174 -13.66 8.46 0.38
N TYR A 175 -13.41 9.45 1.23
CA TYR A 175 -12.75 10.70 0.84
C TYR A 175 -12.07 11.37 2.03
N LEU A 176 -11.29 12.41 1.77
CA LEU A 176 -10.63 13.20 2.81
C LEU A 176 -11.37 14.52 3.03
N LYS A 177 -11.62 14.85 4.29
CA LYS A 177 -12.25 16.11 4.69
C LYS A 177 -11.32 16.89 5.61
N LEU A 178 -11.18 18.18 5.34
CA LEU A 178 -10.53 19.12 6.24
C LEU A 178 -11.54 19.57 7.30
N GLU A 179 -11.45 18.99 8.50
CA GLU A 179 -12.39 19.27 9.58
C GLU A 179 -12.04 20.57 10.32
N ARG A 180 -10.74 20.87 10.44
CA ARG A 180 -10.24 22.06 11.12
C ARG A 180 -9.08 22.68 10.35
N GLY A 181 -9.01 24.01 10.38
CA GLY A 181 -7.96 24.81 9.76
C GLY A 181 -8.27 25.18 8.30
N ASN A 182 -7.23 25.50 7.54
CA ASN A 182 -7.30 25.78 6.10
C ASN A 182 -6.06 25.22 5.40
N LEU A 183 -6.12 25.10 4.08
CA LEU A 183 -4.99 24.73 3.23
C LEU A 183 -4.48 25.95 2.43
N MET A 184 -4.56 27.15 3.04
CA MET A 184 -3.99 28.35 2.44
C MET A 184 -2.47 28.17 2.24
N GLY A 185 -1.94 28.65 1.13
CA GLY A 185 -0.55 28.40 0.70
C GLY A 185 -0.36 27.11 -0.09
N GLY A 186 -1.44 26.33 -0.28
CA GLY A 186 -1.44 25.09 -1.04
C GLY A 186 -0.99 23.86 -0.26
N TRP A 187 -1.31 22.69 -0.81
CA TRP A 187 -1.01 21.38 -0.20
C TRP A 187 -0.31 20.44 -1.18
N LYS A 188 0.60 20.98 -1.99
CA LYS A 188 1.40 20.20 -2.95
C LYS A 188 2.14 19.07 -2.24
N TYR A 189 2.34 17.96 -2.96
CA TYR A 189 2.91 16.71 -2.47
C TYR A 189 1.99 15.87 -1.60
N SER A 190 0.78 16.35 -1.30
CA SER A 190 -0.23 15.51 -0.65
C SER A 190 -0.58 14.30 -1.51
N THR A 191 -0.82 13.17 -0.86
CA THR A 191 -1.17 11.90 -1.49
C THR A 191 -2.39 11.27 -0.83
N PHE A 192 -3.23 10.62 -1.63
CA PHE A 192 -4.31 9.76 -1.16
C PHE A 192 -4.37 8.51 -2.03
N SER A 193 -4.31 7.34 -1.41
CA SER A 193 -4.34 6.07 -2.12
C SER A 193 -5.13 5.01 -1.38
N GLY A 194 -5.59 4.02 -2.13
CA GLY A 194 -6.20 2.84 -1.56
C GLY A 194 -6.41 1.73 -2.57
N PHE A 195 -6.65 0.53 -2.06
CA PHE A 195 -6.87 -0.67 -2.88
C PHE A 195 -7.70 -1.72 -2.15
N LEU A 196 -8.37 -2.58 -2.92
CA LEU A 196 -9.08 -3.75 -2.42
C LEU A 196 -8.06 -4.81 -2.00
N VAL A 197 -8.10 -5.22 -0.74
CA VAL A 197 -7.27 -6.32 -0.21
C VAL A 197 -7.88 -7.65 -0.63
N PHE A 198 -9.17 -7.85 -0.33
CA PHE A 198 -9.96 -8.98 -0.80
C PHE A 198 -11.46 -8.66 -0.76
N PRO A 199 -12.25 -9.17 -1.72
CA PRO A 199 -13.69 -9.04 -1.70
C PRO A 199 -14.34 -9.95 -0.66
N LEU A 200 -15.57 -9.62 -0.25
CA LEU A 200 -16.44 -10.43 0.62
C LEU A 200 -17.76 -10.78 -0.07
#